data_AF-A0A551ZEF4-F1
#
_entry.id   AF-A0A551ZEF4-F1
#
_cell.length_a   1.000
_cell.length_b   1.000
_cell.length_c   1.000
_cell.angle_alpha   90.00
_cell.angle_beta   90.00
_cell.angle_gamma   90.00
#
_symmetry.space_group_name_H-M   'P 1'
#
loop_
_entity.id
_entity.type
_entity.pdbx_description
1 polymer ?
#
loop_
_entity_poly.entity_id
_entity_poly.type
_entity_poly.pdbx_seq_one_letter_code
_entity_poly.pdbx_strand_id
1 'polypeptide(L)'
;MFVVRNLSITANTPKLASVSQDVAITVPVRPSFIGGDTAVSKSNTTANNNFPIQVHQTQFDWISNTNAFQRLKHLITLKDNWDGYGATEFNKQHINKALELFAIIQSYFNAKNLSFSHFSPFIAPCSDGAILFEWRGKKFPDRELEIFVTTKLTEPIEYLKSNQDCEEEGSFEDIGFVIPLLEWLMGSN
;
A
#
# COMPACT_ATOMS: atom_id res chain seq x y z
N MET A 1 -18.13 -12.64 -41.56
CA MET A 1 -18.90 -12.96 -40.34
C MET A 1 -17.99 -13.82 -39.47
N PHE A 2 -17.33 -13.22 -38.48
CA PHE A 2 -16.36 -13.91 -37.63
C PHE A 2 -17.01 -14.26 -36.29
N VAL A 3 -16.88 -15.53 -35.90
CA VAL A 3 -17.39 -16.07 -34.64
C VAL A 3 -16.34 -15.79 -33.55
N VAL A 4 -16.64 -14.90 -32.62
CA VAL A 4 -15.81 -14.66 -31.43
C VAL A 4 -16.18 -15.73 -30.39
N ARG A 5 -15.23 -16.61 -30.05
CA ARG A 5 -15.38 -17.60 -28.97
C ARG A 5 -15.07 -16.92 -27.64
N ASN A 6 -16.02 -16.92 -26.71
CA ASN A 6 -15.78 -16.53 -25.33
C ASN A 6 -14.79 -17.52 -24.69
N LEU A 7 -13.58 -17.06 -24.39
CA LEU A 7 -12.64 -17.75 -23.51
C LEU A 7 -12.90 -17.26 -22.08
N SER A 8 -13.58 -18.08 -21.28
CA SER A 8 -13.65 -17.92 -19.84
C SER A 8 -12.31 -18.36 -19.22
N ILE A 9 -11.53 -17.40 -18.70
CA ILE A 9 -10.31 -17.68 -17.94
C ILE A 9 -10.71 -17.90 -16.48
N THR A 10 -10.77 -19.16 -16.05
CA THR A 10 -10.73 -19.50 -14.62
C THR A 10 -9.31 -19.27 -14.10
N ALA A 11 -9.13 -18.26 -13.25
CA ALA A 11 -7.87 -18.03 -12.54
C ALA A 11 -7.65 -19.15 -11.50
N ASN A 12 -6.80 -20.12 -11.83
CA ASN A 12 -6.29 -21.08 -10.86
C ASN A 12 -5.13 -20.42 -10.11
N THR A 13 -5.38 -19.94 -8.88
CA THR A 13 -4.32 -19.48 -7.98
C THR A 13 -3.51 -20.68 -7.48
N PRO A 14 -2.16 -20.69 -7.58
CA PRO A 14 -1.35 -21.77 -7.05
C PRO A 14 -1.35 -21.74 -5.50
N LYS A 15 -1.59 -22.89 -4.88
CA LYS A 15 -1.59 -23.09 -3.43
C LYS A 15 -0.15 -23.35 -2.97
N LEU A 16 0.58 -22.33 -2.52
CA LEU A 16 1.96 -22.47 -2.06
C LEU A 16 2.01 -22.95 -0.59
N ALA A 17 2.85 -23.94 -0.31
CA ALA A 17 2.97 -24.56 1.01
C ALA A 17 3.53 -23.58 2.07
N SER A 18 2.91 -23.56 3.25
CA SER A 18 3.29 -22.70 4.38
C SER A 18 4.59 -23.16 5.04
N VAL A 19 5.59 -22.28 5.14
CA VAL A 19 6.72 -22.43 6.06
C VAL A 19 6.59 -21.35 7.14
N SER A 20 6.44 -21.79 8.39
CA SER A 20 6.35 -20.91 9.56
C SER A 20 7.76 -20.53 10.02
N GLN A 21 8.04 -19.24 10.21
CA GLN A 21 9.24 -18.77 10.93
C GLN A 21 8.85 -17.73 11.96
N ASP A 22 9.30 -17.94 13.20
CA ASP A 22 9.05 -17.06 14.33
C ASP A 22 9.91 -15.79 14.21
N VAL A 23 9.27 -14.61 14.19
CA VAL A 23 9.96 -13.32 14.27
C VAL A 23 9.47 -12.56 15.49
N ALA A 24 10.34 -12.38 16.48
CA ALA A 24 10.08 -11.52 17.64
C ALA A 24 10.36 -10.05 17.28
N ILE A 25 9.40 -9.16 17.51
CA ILE A 25 9.58 -7.71 17.34
C ILE A 25 9.27 -7.02 18.68
N THR A 26 10.26 -6.34 19.25
CA THR A 26 10.09 -5.50 20.44
C THR A 26 9.84 -4.05 20.01
N VAL A 27 8.75 -3.43 20.47
CA VAL A 27 8.46 -2.00 20.23
C VAL A 27 8.64 -1.22 21.54
N PRO A 28 9.48 -0.17 21.59
CA PRO A 28 9.59 0.67 22.78
C PRO A 28 8.38 1.60 22.91
N VAL A 29 7.69 1.55 24.05
CA VAL A 29 6.61 2.49 24.40
C VAL A 29 7.25 3.70 25.10
N ARG A 30 7.05 4.91 24.55
CA ARG A 30 7.47 6.17 25.17
C ARG A 30 6.29 6.79 25.94
N PRO A 31 6.46 7.23 27.21
CA PRO A 31 5.34 7.75 28.00
C PRO A 31 5.24 9.28 27.94
N SER A 32 4.02 9.80 27.73
CA SER A 32 3.61 11.20 27.90
C SER A 32 2.17 11.36 27.39
N PHE A 33 1.16 11.91 28.04
CA PHE A 33 0.93 12.56 29.34
C PHE A 33 -0.59 12.41 29.60
N ILE A 34 -1.03 11.94 30.78
CA ILE A 34 -2.41 12.14 31.25
C ILE A 34 -2.31 12.76 32.65
N GLY A 35 -2.74 14.01 32.76
CA GLY A 35 -3.13 14.60 34.03
C GLY A 35 -4.59 14.25 34.32
N GLY A 36 -4.90 13.97 35.59
CA GLY A 36 -6.25 13.73 36.06
C GLY A 36 -6.31 12.58 37.06
N ASP A 37 -6.22 12.92 38.34
CA ASP A 37 -6.24 12.01 39.48
C ASP A 37 -7.46 11.09 39.53
N THR A 38 -7.21 9.80 39.79
CA THR A 38 -7.89 9.06 40.87
C THR A 38 -7.10 7.80 41.19
N ALA A 39 -6.64 7.73 42.43
CA ALA A 39 -5.87 6.62 42.99
C ALA A 39 -6.70 5.34 43.05
N VAL A 40 -6.11 4.19 42.69
CA VAL A 40 -6.21 2.92 43.48
C VAL A 40 -5.02 2.00 43.12
N SER A 41 -4.26 1.68 44.16
CA SER A 41 -3.43 0.50 44.41
C SER A 41 -2.26 0.15 43.47
N LYS A 42 -1.05 0.44 43.98
CA LYS A 42 0.17 -0.31 43.69
C LYS A 42 -0.03 -1.79 44.08
N SER A 43 -0.09 -2.68 43.10
CA SER A 43 0.34 -4.06 43.27
C SER A 43 1.62 -4.27 42.47
N ASN A 44 2.76 -4.26 43.18
CA ASN A 44 4.00 -4.83 42.68
C ASN A 44 3.75 -6.32 42.42
N THR A 45 3.51 -6.70 41.18
CA THR A 45 3.63 -8.09 40.74
C THR A 45 4.58 -8.10 39.56
N THR A 46 5.78 -8.59 39.80
CA THR A 46 6.76 -8.98 38.78
C THR A 46 6.17 -10.15 38.00
N ALA A 47 5.32 -9.86 37.01
CA ALA A 47 4.78 -10.86 36.11
C ALA A 47 5.56 -10.76 34.79
N ASN A 48 6.59 -11.60 34.66
CA ASN A 48 7.18 -11.94 33.37
C ASN A 48 6.12 -12.70 32.56
N ASN A 49 5.17 -11.97 32.00
CA ASN A 49 4.16 -12.48 31.11
C ASN A 49 4.73 -12.54 29.69
N ASN A 50 5.70 -13.44 29.47
CA ASN A 50 5.93 -13.97 28.14
C ASN A 50 4.72 -14.84 27.80
N PHE A 51 3.63 -14.20 27.38
CA PHE A 51 2.65 -14.88 26.55
C PHE A 51 3.27 -14.96 25.17
N PRO A 52 3.64 -16.16 24.67
CA PRO A 52 3.87 -16.30 23.25
C PRO A 52 2.53 -15.98 22.58
N ILE A 53 2.40 -14.76 22.07
CA ILE A 53 1.32 -14.44 21.14
C ILE A 53 1.68 -15.28 19.91
N GLN A 54 1.01 -16.42 19.75
CA GLN A 54 1.00 -17.11 18.48
C GLN A 54 0.28 -16.20 17.50
N VAL A 55 1.04 -15.33 16.85
CA VAL A 55 0.57 -14.59 15.69
C VAL A 55 0.49 -15.62 14.58
N HIS A 56 -0.67 -16.26 14.42
CA HIS A 56 -0.97 -16.89 13.16
C HIS A 56 -0.96 -15.78 12.12
N GLN A 57 0.15 -15.68 11.38
CA GLN A 57 0.22 -14.87 10.18
C GLN A 57 -0.73 -15.54 9.17
N THR A 58 -1.99 -15.12 9.20
CA THR A 58 -2.93 -15.43 8.12
C THR A 58 -2.34 -14.87 6.83
N GLN A 59 -2.45 -15.63 5.74
CA GLN A 59 -2.04 -15.17 4.42
C GLN A 59 -2.68 -13.80 4.14
N PHE A 60 -1.87 -12.82 3.73
CA PHE A 60 -2.37 -11.50 3.40
C PHE A 60 -3.31 -11.59 2.20
N ASP A 61 -4.53 -11.09 2.35
CA ASP A 61 -5.52 -11.08 1.28
C ASP A 61 -5.47 -9.77 0.50
N TRP A 62 -4.89 -9.85 -0.70
CA TRP A 62 -4.80 -8.74 -1.64
C TRP A 62 -6.13 -8.29 -2.23
N ILE A 63 -7.20 -9.07 -2.09
CA ILE A 63 -8.52 -8.74 -2.64
C ILE A 63 -9.33 -8.02 -1.57
N SER A 64 -9.38 -8.55 -0.34
CA SER A 64 -10.22 -8.01 0.73
C SER A 64 -9.57 -6.90 1.56
N ASN A 65 -8.23 -6.76 1.54
CA ASN A 65 -7.57 -5.71 2.30
C ASN A 65 -7.72 -4.35 1.62
N THR A 66 -8.53 -3.45 2.18
CA THR A 66 -8.70 -2.08 1.62
C THR A 66 -7.72 -1.07 2.20
N ASN A 67 -6.83 -1.46 3.12
CA ASN A 67 -5.91 -0.55 3.77
C ASN A 67 -4.60 -0.42 2.97
N ALA A 68 -4.45 0.71 2.28
CA ALA A 68 -3.28 1.05 1.48
C ALA A 68 -1.95 0.90 2.27
N PHE A 69 -1.88 1.39 3.50
CA PHE A 69 -0.66 1.29 4.31
C PHE A 69 -0.28 -0.17 4.63
N GLN A 70 -1.26 -1.02 4.93
CA GLN A 70 -1.00 -2.44 5.18
C GLN A 70 -0.53 -3.17 3.92
N ARG A 71 -1.06 -2.82 2.74
CA ARG A 71 -0.56 -3.34 1.45
C ARG A 71 0.90 -2.97 1.24
N LEU A 72 1.24 -1.69 1.44
CA LEU A 72 2.61 -1.21 1.31
C LEU A 72 3.57 -1.91 2.30
N LYS A 73 3.14 -2.09 3.56
CA LYS A 73 3.90 -2.88 4.53
C LYS A 73 4.09 -4.34 4.11
N HIS A 74 3.08 -4.94 3.50
CA HIS A 74 3.14 -6.33 3.08
C HIS A 74 4.15 -6.54 1.94
N LEU A 75 4.36 -5.54 1.07
CA LEU A 75 5.40 -5.60 0.02
C LEU A 75 6.80 -5.91 0.57
N ILE A 76 7.15 -5.39 1.75
CA ILE A 76 8.44 -5.64 2.44
C ILE A 76 8.62 -7.12 2.76
N THR A 77 7.53 -7.86 2.91
CA THR A 77 7.56 -9.27 3.30
C THR A 77 7.59 -10.22 2.11
N LEU A 78 7.40 -9.72 0.88
CA LEU A 78 7.45 -10.52 -0.33
C LEU A 78 8.89 -10.96 -0.61
N LYS A 79 9.08 -12.27 -0.78
CA LYS A 79 10.36 -12.89 -1.15
C LYS A 79 10.49 -12.98 -2.67
N ASP A 80 11.68 -13.35 -3.14
CA ASP A 80 11.88 -13.71 -4.54
C ASP A 80 10.82 -14.72 -5.01
N ASN A 81 10.42 -14.59 -6.27
CA ASN A 81 9.40 -15.37 -6.94
C ASN A 81 8.01 -15.27 -6.28
N TRP A 82 7.67 -14.13 -5.66
CA TRP A 82 6.37 -13.90 -5.03
C TRP A 82 5.19 -13.97 -6.02
N ASP A 83 5.44 -13.73 -7.30
CA ASP A 83 4.46 -13.80 -8.39
C ASP A 83 4.41 -15.16 -9.10
N GLY A 84 5.37 -16.05 -8.82
CA GLY A 84 5.53 -17.33 -9.51
C GLY A 84 6.20 -17.25 -10.89
N TYR A 85 6.64 -16.06 -11.33
CA TYR A 85 7.28 -15.81 -12.63
C TYR A 85 8.70 -15.24 -12.50
N GLY A 86 9.27 -15.27 -11.29
CA GLY A 86 10.64 -14.86 -11.01
C GLY A 86 10.81 -13.41 -10.59
N ALA A 87 9.76 -12.73 -10.14
CA ALA A 87 9.91 -11.37 -9.60
C ALA A 87 10.84 -11.35 -8.39
N THR A 88 11.70 -10.34 -8.30
CA THR A 88 12.65 -10.19 -7.20
C THR A 88 11.99 -9.59 -5.96
N GLU A 89 12.58 -9.81 -4.79
CA GLU A 89 12.19 -9.11 -3.57
C GLU A 89 12.33 -7.58 -3.71
N PHE A 90 11.49 -6.84 -2.99
CA PHE A 90 11.53 -5.37 -3.02
C PHE A 90 12.71 -4.83 -2.22
N ASN A 91 13.46 -3.91 -2.84
CA ASN A 91 14.55 -3.21 -2.16
C ASN A 91 13.99 -2.24 -1.08
N LYS A 92 14.60 -2.22 0.11
CA LYS A 92 14.20 -1.31 1.21
C LYS A 92 14.15 0.17 0.81
N GLN A 93 15.11 0.64 0.02
CA GLN A 93 15.15 2.03 -0.43
C GLN A 93 13.99 2.35 -1.37
N HIS A 94 13.61 1.40 -2.21
CA HIS A 94 12.46 1.50 -3.11
C HIS A 94 11.14 1.57 -2.33
N ILE A 95 10.99 0.73 -1.29
CA ILE A 95 9.86 0.83 -0.36
C ILE A 95 9.85 2.18 0.39
N ASN A 96 11.01 2.69 0.81
CA ASN A 96 11.08 3.98 1.48
C ASN A 96 10.59 5.12 0.58
N LYS A 97 10.94 5.11 -0.71
CA LYS A 97 10.43 6.07 -1.71
C LYS A 97 8.90 6.00 -1.82
N ALA A 98 8.34 4.79 -1.82
CA ALA A 98 6.89 4.59 -1.82
C ALA A 98 6.21 5.03 -0.50
N LEU A 99 6.86 4.84 0.65
CA LEU A 99 6.37 5.33 1.96
C LEU A 99 6.36 6.87 2.03
N GLU A 100 7.36 7.52 1.44
CA GLU A 100 7.43 8.97 1.35
C GLU A 100 6.29 9.53 0.48
N LEU A 101 6.09 8.95 -0.71
CA LEU A 101 4.96 9.27 -1.58
C LEU A 101 3.62 9.08 -0.83
N PHE A 102 3.43 7.94 -0.16
CA PHE A 102 2.23 7.66 0.64
C PHE A 102 1.98 8.72 1.71
N ALA A 103 3.03 9.15 2.44
CA ALA A 103 2.91 10.16 3.48
C ALA A 103 2.48 11.53 2.92
N ILE A 104 2.99 11.92 1.75
CA ILE A 104 2.59 13.15 1.07
C ILE A 104 1.12 13.08 0.62
N ILE A 105 0.71 11.97 -0.01
CA ILE A 105 -0.68 11.72 -0.41
C ILE A 105 -1.61 11.81 0.81
N GLN A 106 -1.28 11.12 1.91
CA GLN A 106 -2.10 11.14 3.12
C GLN A 106 -2.19 12.56 3.70
N SER A 107 -1.08 13.30 3.70
CA SER A 107 -1.04 14.69 4.17
C SER A 107 -1.92 15.61 3.31
N TYR A 108 -1.93 15.43 1.99
CA TYR A 108 -2.82 16.17 1.08
C TYR A 108 -4.30 15.98 1.45
N PHE A 109 -4.75 14.73 1.58
CA PHE A 109 -6.16 14.46 1.92
C PHE A 109 -6.54 14.98 3.32
N ASN A 110 -5.65 14.83 4.30
CA ASN A 110 -5.85 15.36 5.65
C ASN A 110 -5.96 16.90 5.63
N ALA A 111 -5.11 17.59 4.87
CA ALA A 111 -5.13 19.04 4.76
C ALA A 111 -6.42 19.57 4.09
N LYS A 112 -7.04 18.78 3.21
CA LYS A 112 -8.33 19.08 2.58
C LYS A 112 -9.54 18.67 3.43
N ASN A 113 -9.34 18.16 4.65
CA ASN A 113 -10.37 17.57 5.50
C ASN A 113 -11.17 16.44 4.81
N LEU A 114 -10.52 15.70 3.91
CA LEU A 114 -11.10 14.55 3.22
C LEU A 114 -10.77 13.25 3.95
N SER A 115 -11.74 12.33 4.05
CA SER A 115 -11.50 11.03 4.68
C SER A 115 -10.53 10.20 3.84
N PHE A 116 -9.29 10.06 4.29
CA PHE A 116 -8.28 9.28 3.58
C PHE A 116 -8.71 7.84 3.35
N SER A 117 -9.43 7.21 4.29
CA SER A 117 -9.97 5.85 4.10
C SER A 117 -10.93 5.74 2.90
N HIS A 118 -11.57 6.84 2.52
CA HIS A 118 -12.43 6.90 1.36
C HIS A 118 -11.63 7.13 0.08
N PHE A 119 -10.59 7.94 0.10
CA PHE A 119 -9.82 8.32 -1.11
C PHE A 119 -8.44 7.66 -1.23
N SER A 120 -8.13 6.68 -0.37
CA SER A 120 -6.84 5.99 -0.40
C SER A 120 -6.68 5.21 -1.72
N PRO A 121 -5.48 5.22 -2.31
CA PRO A 121 -5.20 4.42 -3.50
C PRO A 121 -5.28 2.93 -3.17
N PHE A 122 -5.58 2.14 -4.19
CA PHE A 122 -5.20 0.74 -4.21
C PHE A 122 -3.69 0.64 -4.42
N ILE A 123 -3.02 -0.25 -3.67
CA ILE A 123 -1.57 -0.47 -3.80
C ILE A 123 -1.33 -1.91 -4.20
N ALA A 124 -0.49 -2.11 -5.21
CA ALA A 124 -0.09 -3.43 -5.69
C ALA A 124 1.35 -3.45 -6.23
N PRO A 125 2.03 -4.61 -6.14
CA PRO A 125 3.29 -4.81 -6.84
C PRO A 125 3.05 -5.10 -8.32
N CYS A 126 3.94 -4.60 -9.17
CA CYS A 126 4.00 -4.93 -10.60
C CYS A 126 5.04 -6.04 -10.84
N SER A 127 4.87 -6.81 -11.92
CA SER A 127 5.77 -7.93 -12.27
C SER A 127 7.18 -7.47 -12.64
N ASP A 128 7.33 -6.23 -13.12
CA ASP A 128 8.62 -5.59 -13.37
C ASP A 128 9.30 -5.06 -12.09
N GLY A 129 8.66 -5.26 -10.93
CA GLY A 129 9.12 -4.82 -9.64
C GLY A 129 8.71 -3.40 -9.26
N ALA A 130 7.96 -2.66 -10.08
CA ALA A 130 7.42 -1.36 -9.68
C ALA A 130 6.34 -1.49 -8.59
N ILE A 131 6.03 -0.38 -7.91
CA ILE A 131 4.92 -0.29 -6.96
C ILE A 131 3.87 0.65 -7.54
N LEU A 132 2.68 0.11 -7.80
CA LEU A 132 1.52 0.86 -8.30
C LEU A 132 0.72 1.45 -7.14
N PHE A 133 0.36 2.73 -7.30
CA PHE A 133 -0.69 3.42 -6.58
C PHE A 133 -1.80 3.76 -7.59
N GLU A 134 -2.98 3.19 -7.40
CA GLU A 134 -4.09 3.30 -8.36
C GLU A 134 -5.32 3.95 -7.71
N TRP A 135 -5.90 4.93 -8.40
CA TRP A 135 -7.22 5.49 -8.13
C TRP A 135 -8.11 5.30 -9.35
N ARG A 136 -9.18 4.53 -9.18
CA ARG A 136 -10.18 4.30 -10.22
C ARG A 136 -11.54 3.87 -9.65
N GLY A 137 -12.50 3.65 -10.55
CA GLY A 137 -13.78 3.03 -10.24
C GLY A 137 -14.80 4.00 -9.64
N LYS A 138 -15.75 3.50 -8.85
CA LYS A 138 -16.94 4.27 -8.43
C LYS A 138 -16.65 5.61 -7.73
N LYS A 139 -15.47 5.76 -7.12
CA LYS A 139 -15.05 6.99 -6.43
C LYS A 139 -14.55 8.06 -7.41
N PHE A 140 -14.06 7.64 -8.57
CA PHE A 140 -13.52 8.48 -9.63
C PHE A 140 -14.11 7.98 -10.96
N PRO A 141 -15.39 8.29 -11.24
CA PRO A 141 -16.11 7.67 -12.36
C PRO A 141 -15.57 8.08 -13.73
N ASP A 142 -14.96 9.26 -13.84
CA ASP A 142 -14.52 9.84 -15.12
C ASP A 142 -13.01 10.07 -15.17
N ARG A 143 -12.27 9.67 -14.13
CA ARG A 143 -10.83 9.90 -14.02
C ARG A 143 -10.16 8.70 -13.37
N GLU A 144 -9.05 8.27 -13.97
CA GLU A 144 -8.17 7.29 -13.37
C GLU A 144 -6.77 7.89 -13.23
N LEU A 145 -6.10 7.54 -12.14
CA LEU A 145 -4.74 7.95 -11.87
C LEU A 145 -3.94 6.73 -11.41
N GLU A 146 -2.85 6.48 -12.09
CA GLU A 146 -1.85 5.48 -11.75
C GLU A 146 -0.52 6.20 -11.51
N ILE A 147 0.14 5.84 -10.42
CA ILE A 147 1.48 6.31 -10.09
C ILE A 147 2.37 5.11 -9.82
N PHE A 148 3.51 5.07 -10.49
CA PHE A 148 4.47 3.97 -10.44
C PHE A 148 5.74 4.43 -9.76
N VAL A 149 6.02 3.87 -8.59
CA VAL A 149 7.35 3.98 -7.99
C VAL A 149 8.23 2.95 -8.68
N THR A 150 9.09 3.43 -9.56
CA THR A 150 10.04 2.65 -10.37
C THR A 150 11.07 1.92 -9.50
N THR A 151 11.61 0.81 -10.00
CA THR A 151 12.54 -0.06 -9.25
C THR A 151 13.88 0.60 -8.95
N LYS A 152 14.36 1.49 -9.82
CA LYS A 152 15.63 2.18 -9.63
C LYS A 152 15.40 3.54 -8.98
N LEU A 153 16.15 3.82 -7.91
CA LEU A 153 16.02 5.08 -7.17
C LEU A 153 16.32 6.31 -8.02
N THR A 154 17.21 6.16 -9.02
CA THR A 154 17.62 7.21 -9.95
C THR A 154 16.60 7.46 -11.05
N GLU A 155 15.62 6.56 -11.23
CA GLU A 155 14.55 6.77 -12.20
C GLU A 155 13.46 7.66 -11.58
N PRO A 156 12.84 8.55 -12.38
CA PRO A 156 11.72 9.34 -11.91
C PRO A 156 10.54 8.43 -11.54
N ILE A 157 9.60 8.99 -10.76
CA ILE A 157 8.29 8.36 -10.56
C ILE A 157 7.49 8.60 -11.83
N GLU A 158 6.82 7.56 -12.33
CA GLU A 158 6.02 7.63 -13.53
C GLU A 158 4.54 7.75 -13.16
N TYR A 159 3.74 8.36 -14.04
CA TYR A 159 2.30 8.43 -13.89
C TYR A 159 1.59 8.21 -15.22
N LEU A 160 0.38 7.68 -15.11
CA LEU A 160 -0.62 7.68 -16.16
C LEU A 160 -1.89 8.28 -15.57
N LYS A 161 -2.42 9.33 -16.21
CA LYS A 161 -3.73 9.88 -15.87
C LYS A 161 -4.63 9.79 -17.09
N SER A 162 -5.86 9.35 -16.90
CA SER A 162 -6.78 9.11 -18.00
C SER A 162 -8.20 9.53 -17.66
N ASN A 163 -8.94 9.95 -18.68
CA ASN A 163 -10.38 10.17 -18.64
C ASN A 163 -11.01 9.58 -19.91
N GLN A 164 -12.29 9.87 -20.16
CA GLN A 164 -12.99 9.34 -21.34
C GLN A 164 -12.42 9.84 -22.69
N ASP A 165 -11.71 10.97 -22.68
CA ASP A 165 -11.29 11.69 -23.89
C ASP A 165 -9.78 11.57 -24.17
N CYS A 166 -8.96 11.40 -23.13
CA CYS A 166 -7.51 11.37 -23.26
C CYS A 166 -6.82 10.52 -22.19
N GLU A 167 -5.61 10.09 -22.57
CA GLU A 167 -4.61 9.49 -21.70
C GLU A 167 -3.36 10.38 -21.75
N GLU A 168 -2.77 10.66 -20.60
CA GLU A 168 -1.53 11.41 -20.49
C GLU A 168 -0.57 10.66 -19.57
N GLU A 169 0.58 10.29 -20.15
CA GLU A 169 1.70 9.69 -19.44
C GLU A 169 2.75 10.75 -19.14
N GLY A 170 3.46 10.58 -18.03
CA GLY A 170 4.59 11.44 -17.69
C GLY A 170 5.41 10.92 -16.53
N SER A 171 6.38 11.73 -16.10
CA SER A 171 7.28 11.36 -15.00
C SER A 171 7.74 12.59 -14.22
N PHE A 172 8.04 12.42 -12.94
CA PHE A 172 8.53 13.47 -12.05
C PHE A 172 9.60 12.96 -11.08
N GLU A 173 10.59 13.81 -10.80
CA GLU A 173 11.64 13.53 -9.81
C GLU A 173 11.26 14.02 -8.40
N ASP A 174 10.68 15.23 -8.32
CA ASP A 174 10.19 15.80 -7.07
C ASP A 174 8.87 15.14 -6.67
N ILE A 175 8.89 14.36 -5.58
CA ILE A 175 7.72 13.64 -5.06
C ILE A 175 6.56 14.60 -4.76
N GLY A 176 6.84 15.88 -4.44
CA GLY A 176 5.82 16.91 -4.25
C GLY A 176 4.93 17.16 -5.48
N PHE A 177 5.40 16.82 -6.68
CA PHE A 177 4.63 16.91 -7.93
C PHE A 177 3.38 16.01 -7.94
N VAL A 178 3.27 15.05 -7.02
CA VAL A 178 2.03 14.27 -6.84
C VAL A 178 0.83 15.16 -6.52
N ILE A 179 1.01 16.32 -5.88
CA ILE A 179 -0.10 17.19 -5.45
C ILE A 179 -0.92 17.69 -6.66
N PRO A 180 -0.33 18.28 -7.71
CA PRO A 180 -1.04 18.59 -8.96
C PRO A 180 -1.83 17.42 -9.56
N LEU A 181 -1.30 16.19 -9.51
CA LEU A 181 -2.01 15.00 -10.02
C LEU A 181 -3.23 14.66 -9.15
N LEU A 182 -3.11 14.79 -7.83
CA LEU A 182 -4.24 14.61 -6.91
C LEU A 182 -5.30 15.70 -7.08
N GLU A 183 -4.90 16.96 -7.27
CA GLU A 183 -5.86 18.04 -7.57
C GLU A 183 -6.59 17.79 -8.90
N TRP A 184 -5.88 17.30 -9.92
CA TRP A 184 -6.52 16.86 -11.17
C TRP A 184 -7.46 15.67 -10.93
N LEU A 185 -7.09 14.69 -10.13
CA LEU A 185 -7.97 13.55 -9.84
C LEU A 185 -9.25 14.00 -9.11
N MET A 186 -9.11 14.95 -8.18
CA MET A 186 -10.19 15.44 -7.32
C MET A 186 -11.05 16.55 -7.92
N GLY A 187 -10.59 17.21 -8.99
CA GLY A 187 -11.30 18.35 -9.58
C GLY A 187 -12.75 18.00 -9.95
N SER A 188 -13.68 18.92 -9.71
CA SER A 188 -15.01 18.84 -10.29
C SER A 188 -14.93 19.33 -11.75
N ASN A 189 -15.60 18.65 -12.69
CA ASN A 189 -15.90 19.27 -13.98
C ASN A 189 -16.80 20.50 -13.78
#